data_AF-A0A1F6KAA2-F1
#
_entry.id   AF-A0A1F6KAA2-F1
#
_cell.length_a   1.000
_cell.length_b   1.000
_cell.length_c   1.000
_cell.angle_alpha   90.00
_cell.angle_beta   90.00
_cell.angle_gamma   90.00
#
_symmetry.space_group_name_H-M   'P 1'
#
loop_
_entity.id
_entity.type
_entity.pdbx_description
1 polymer ?
#
loop_
_entity_poly.entity_id
_entity_poly.type
_entity_poly.pdbx_seq_one_letter_code
_entity_poly.pdbx_strand_id
1 'polypeptide(L)'
;MKLSRKLYILLFVVLFIVIAVYGYSLKENPIYLKQEASINTNKSIELKPLVIDQKDLEGYYRVYKNPYVVYLRKALNAYLVNDSSEVTISMTAIQKDNREGIISGLDSFEKDYYKSKFVVLTINGNIGGGKDIQIIFQEKPDRIFYAWVYDLADGTYELRGFNSKEHFDEKAMKETIDYYKPYLFDKEHAL
;
A
#
# COMPACT_ATOMS: atom_id res chain seq x y z
N MET A 1 20.10 41.66 12.99
CA MET A 1 18.70 42.11 13.20
C MET A 1 18.15 41.37 14.42
N LYS A 2 17.87 42.04 15.55
CA LYS A 2 17.38 41.37 16.77
C LYS A 2 15.88 41.08 16.61
N LEU A 3 15.49 39.81 16.61
CA LEU A 3 14.08 39.42 16.58
C LEU A 3 13.36 39.91 17.83
N SER A 4 12.16 40.48 17.67
CA SER A 4 11.38 40.99 18.79
C SER A 4 10.84 39.83 19.64
N ARG A 5 10.77 40.03 20.96
CA ARG A 5 10.31 39.02 21.93
C ARG A 5 8.90 38.46 21.60
N LYS A 6 8.05 39.26 20.95
CA LYS A 6 6.72 38.86 20.49
C LYS A 6 6.76 37.88 19.30
N LEU A 7 7.72 38.05 18.40
CA LEU A 7 7.91 37.16 17.26
C LEU A 7 8.44 35.77 17.69
N TYR A 8 9.25 35.73 18.75
CA TYR A 8 9.74 34.48 19.32
C TYR A 8 8.63 33.64 19.96
N ILE A 9 7.69 34.29 20.65
CA ILE A 9 6.52 33.63 21.26
C ILE A 9 5.60 33.08 20.16
N LEU A 10 5.37 33.85 19.08
CA LEU A 10 4.55 33.40 17.96
C LEU A 10 5.14 32.15 17.29
N LEU A 11 6.45 32.12 17.06
CA LEU A 11 7.13 30.96 16.48
C LEU A 11 7.04 29.72 17.38
N PHE A 12 7.15 29.88 18.69
CA PHE A 12 6.99 28.77 19.64
C PHE A 12 5.57 28.19 19.65
N VAL A 13 4.54 29.04 19.55
CA VAL A 13 3.14 28.59 19.47
C VAL A 13 2.89 27.82 18.18
N VAL A 14 3.39 28.31 17.04
CA VAL A 14 3.28 27.61 15.75
C VAL A 14 4.01 26.26 15.79
N LEU A 15 5.21 26.20 16.37
CA LEU A 15 5.96 24.96 16.52
C LEU A 15 5.19 23.93 17.39
N PHE A 16 4.58 24.37 18.49
CA PHE A 16 3.78 23.51 19.35
C PHE A 16 2.53 22.96 18.64
N ILE A 17 1.86 23.78 17.83
CA ILE A 17 0.71 23.34 17.03
C ILE A 17 1.15 22.30 15.98
N VAL A 18 2.28 22.53 15.30
CA VAL A 18 2.84 21.56 14.35
C VAL A 18 3.18 20.24 15.05
N ILE A 19 3.81 20.27 16.22
CA ILE A 19 4.12 19.06 17.00
C ILE A 19 2.84 18.34 17.46
N ALA A 20 1.82 19.08 17.89
CA ALA A 20 0.55 18.50 18.32
C ALA A 20 -0.22 17.84 17.17
N VAL A 21 -0.23 18.46 15.99
CA VAL A 21 -0.84 17.89 14.76
C VAL A 21 -0.08 16.66 14.29
N TYR A 22 1.26 16.70 14.31
CA TYR A 22 2.10 15.55 13.97
C TYR A 22 1.92 14.40 14.97
N GLY A 23 1.82 14.72 16.27
CA GLY A 23 1.58 13.76 17.34
C GLY A 23 0.20 13.11 17.28
N TYR A 24 -0.82 13.83 16.81
CA TYR A 24 -2.16 13.28 16.61
C TYR A 24 -2.24 12.37 15.38
N SER A 25 -1.52 12.69 14.30
CA SER A 25 -1.46 11.89 13.07
C SER A 25 -0.80 10.51 13.27
N LEU A 26 0.11 10.40 14.24
CA LEU A 26 0.77 9.13 14.60
C LEU A 26 -0.12 8.17 15.41
N LYS A 27 -1.38 8.51 15.68
CA LYS A 27 -2.32 7.69 16.47
C LYS A 27 -3.34 6.95 15.59
N GLU A 28 -3.02 6.68 14.32
CA GLU A 28 -3.72 5.64 13.56
C GLU A 28 -3.11 4.28 13.90
N ASN A 29 -3.90 3.41 14.53
CA ASN A 29 -3.54 2.02 14.80
C ASN A 29 -3.15 1.35 13.47
N PRO A 30 -1.88 0.95 13.27
CA PRO A 30 -1.56 0.09 12.16
C PRO A 30 -2.30 -1.22 12.41
N ILE A 31 -3.05 -1.70 11.43
CA ILE A 31 -3.52 -3.09 11.45
C ILE A 31 -2.26 -3.94 11.22
N TYR A 32 -1.52 -4.17 12.29
CA TYR A 32 -0.53 -5.22 12.34
C TYR A 32 -1.31 -6.53 12.37
N LEU A 33 -1.30 -7.30 11.27
CA LEU A 33 -1.45 -8.74 11.40
C LEU A 33 -0.30 -9.19 12.30
N LYS A 34 -0.64 -9.50 13.55
CA LYS A 34 0.30 -9.70 14.65
C LYS A 34 1.23 -10.87 14.33
N GLN A 35 2.42 -10.55 13.84
CA GLN A 35 3.53 -11.49 13.79
C GLN A 35 4.06 -11.65 15.23
N GLU A 36 3.67 -12.72 15.92
CA GLU A 36 4.33 -13.12 17.16
C GLU A 36 5.71 -13.69 16.82
N ALA A 37 6.68 -12.80 16.59
CA ALA A 37 8.08 -13.15 16.53
C ALA A 37 8.61 -13.26 17.97
N SER A 38 8.69 -14.47 18.51
CA SER A 38 9.55 -14.73 19.68
C SER A 38 11.01 -14.60 19.25
N ILE A 39 11.66 -13.51 19.63
CA ILE A 39 13.07 -13.26 19.35
C ILE A 39 13.90 -14.21 20.23
N ASN A 40 14.46 -15.25 19.62
CA ASN A 40 15.67 -15.90 20.10
C ASN A 40 16.69 -15.83 18.97
N THR A 41 17.72 -15.02 19.19
CA THR A 41 18.84 -14.79 18.29
C THR A 41 19.53 -16.12 17.98
N ASN A 42 19.77 -16.36 16.68
CA ASN A 42 20.42 -17.54 16.08
C ASN A 42 19.54 -18.79 15.88
N LYS A 43 18.49 -18.67 15.07
CA LYS A 43 17.99 -19.79 14.24
C LYS A 43 17.20 -19.23 13.07
N SER A 44 17.40 -19.80 11.87
CA SER A 44 16.59 -19.55 10.68
C SER A 44 15.10 -19.47 11.03
N ILE A 45 14.43 -18.40 10.62
CA ILE A 45 12.99 -18.21 10.84
C ILE A 45 12.27 -19.33 10.10
N GLU A 46 11.81 -20.34 10.83
CA GLU A 46 10.95 -21.39 10.31
C GLU A 46 9.53 -20.84 10.29
N LEU A 47 9.09 -20.38 9.11
CA LEU A 47 7.72 -19.96 8.86
C LEU A 47 6.81 -21.17 9.06
N LYS A 48 6.13 -21.24 10.21
CA LYS A 48 5.10 -22.26 10.44
C LYS A 48 3.92 -22.01 9.48
N PRO A 49 3.39 -23.06 8.83
CA PRO A 49 2.22 -22.91 7.97
C PRO A 49 1.04 -22.34 8.77
N LEU A 50 0.48 -21.23 8.27
CA LEU A 50 -0.62 -20.52 8.90
C LEU A 50 -1.89 -21.37 8.77
N VAL A 51 -2.34 -21.98 9.85
CA VAL A 51 -3.69 -22.54 9.94
C VAL A 51 -4.62 -21.36 10.21
N ILE A 52 -5.25 -20.84 9.16
CA ILE A 52 -6.15 -19.69 9.27
C ILE A 52 -7.49 -20.18 9.83
N ASP A 53 -7.87 -19.70 11.01
CA ASP A 53 -9.24 -19.83 11.52
C ASP A 53 -10.19 -19.02 10.61
N GLN A 54 -11.39 -19.53 10.34
CA GLN A 54 -12.39 -18.90 9.46
C GLN A 54 -12.72 -17.46 9.91
N LYS A 55 -12.60 -17.18 11.22
CA LYS A 55 -12.76 -15.85 11.80
C LYS A 55 -11.65 -14.86 11.39
N ASP A 56 -10.43 -15.33 11.23
CA ASP A 56 -9.30 -14.52 10.75
C ASP A 56 -9.45 -14.22 9.24
N LEU A 57 -10.09 -15.13 8.50
CA LEU A 57 -10.43 -14.95 7.09
C LEU A 57 -11.45 -13.82 6.88
N GLU A 58 -12.53 -13.79 7.66
CA GLU A 58 -13.51 -12.68 7.63
C GLU A 58 -12.90 -11.35 8.08
N GLY A 59 -11.95 -11.41 9.01
CA GLY A 59 -11.15 -10.26 9.43
C GLY A 59 -10.33 -9.69 8.27
N TYR A 60 -9.69 -10.57 7.49
CA TYR A 60 -8.93 -10.18 6.31
C TYR A 60 -9.78 -9.46 5.27
N TYR A 61 -10.98 -9.95 4.94
CA TYR A 61 -11.82 -9.33 3.89
C TYR A 61 -12.24 -7.89 4.16
N ARG A 62 -12.11 -7.40 5.40
CA ARG A 62 -12.31 -5.98 5.73
C ARG A 62 -11.34 -5.06 4.98
N VAL A 63 -10.17 -5.57 4.58
CA VAL A 63 -9.22 -4.83 3.72
C VAL A 63 -9.87 -4.36 2.42
N TYR A 64 -10.76 -5.16 1.82
CA TYR A 64 -11.43 -4.79 0.57
C TYR A 64 -12.55 -3.74 0.77
N LYS A 65 -12.86 -3.39 2.02
CA LYS A 65 -13.70 -2.25 2.39
C LYS A 65 -12.89 -0.99 2.70
N ASN A 66 -11.55 -1.07 2.72
CA ASN A 66 -10.69 0.09 2.93
C ASN A 66 -10.80 1.05 1.72
N PRO A 67 -11.05 2.34 1.92
CA PRO A 67 -11.30 3.28 0.82
C PRO A 67 -10.09 3.43 -0.11
N TYR A 68 -8.86 3.33 0.39
CA TYR A 68 -7.66 3.38 -0.45
C TYR A 68 -7.55 2.14 -1.37
N VAL A 69 -7.92 0.96 -0.86
CA VAL A 69 -7.93 -0.29 -1.64
C VAL A 69 -9.04 -0.27 -2.70
N VAL A 70 -10.23 0.20 -2.32
CA VAL A 70 -11.34 0.39 -3.24
C VAL A 70 -10.97 1.40 -4.33
N TYR A 71 -10.32 2.50 -3.96
CA TYR A 71 -9.86 3.49 -4.92
C TYR A 71 -8.80 2.93 -5.87
N LEU A 72 -7.83 2.16 -5.36
CA LEU A 72 -6.85 1.47 -6.21
C LEU A 72 -7.54 0.59 -7.26
N ARG A 73 -8.55 -0.18 -6.86
CA ARG A 73 -9.33 -1.00 -7.80
C ARG A 73 -10.01 -0.14 -8.87
N LYS A 74 -10.65 0.97 -8.47
CA LYS A 74 -11.29 1.92 -9.40
C LYS A 74 -10.29 2.52 -10.38
N ALA A 75 -9.13 2.98 -9.90
CA ALA A 75 -8.08 3.57 -10.72
C ALA A 75 -7.55 2.59 -11.78
N LEU A 76 -7.30 1.34 -11.40
CA LEU A 76 -6.89 0.29 -12.34
C LEU A 76 -7.96 0.01 -13.40
N ASN A 77 -9.24 0.01 -13.02
CA ASN A 77 -10.35 -0.21 -13.96
C ASN A 77 -10.50 0.95 -14.94
N ALA A 78 -10.45 2.19 -14.45
CA ALA A 78 -10.45 3.40 -15.25
C ALA A 78 -9.30 3.41 -16.28
N TYR A 79 -8.09 3.03 -15.85
CA TYR A 79 -6.94 2.90 -16.74
C TYR A 79 -7.16 1.83 -17.83
N LEU A 80 -7.79 0.70 -17.50
CA LEU A 80 -8.10 -0.35 -18.47
C LEU A 80 -9.06 0.10 -19.57
N VAL A 81 -10.09 0.87 -19.21
CA VAL A 81 -11.12 1.36 -20.15
C VAL A 81 -10.78 2.72 -20.77
N ASN A 82 -9.67 3.33 -20.36
CA ASN A 82 -9.23 4.65 -20.77
C ASN A 82 -10.27 5.76 -20.46
N ASP A 83 -10.89 5.68 -19.28
CA ASP A 83 -11.86 6.65 -18.77
C ASP A 83 -11.51 7.03 -17.33
N SER A 84 -10.96 8.23 -17.16
CA SER A 84 -10.58 8.80 -15.86
C SER A 84 -11.55 9.89 -15.40
N SER A 85 -12.80 9.90 -15.87
CA SER A 85 -13.79 10.93 -15.50
C SER A 85 -14.12 10.94 -14.00
N GLU A 86 -14.05 9.77 -13.34
CA GLU A 86 -14.38 9.61 -11.91
C GLU A 86 -13.16 9.32 -11.01
N VAL A 87 -11.95 9.29 -11.58
CA VAL A 87 -10.71 9.00 -10.82
C VAL A 87 -9.57 9.91 -11.24
N THR A 88 -8.74 10.29 -10.30
CA THR A 88 -7.47 10.99 -10.56
C THR A 88 -6.31 10.01 -10.52
N ILE A 89 -5.62 9.88 -11.65
CA ILE A 89 -4.40 9.09 -11.78
C ILE A 89 -3.29 10.04 -12.21
N SER A 90 -2.27 10.18 -11.35
CA SER A 90 -1.11 11.01 -11.67
C SER A 90 -0.41 10.46 -12.90
N MET A 91 0.20 11.36 -13.66
CA MET A 91 1.08 10.98 -14.76
C MET A 91 2.25 10.09 -14.29
N THR A 92 2.73 10.27 -13.06
CA THR A 92 3.77 9.41 -12.45
C THR A 92 3.29 8.00 -12.15
N ALA A 93 1.98 7.78 -11.99
CA ALA A 93 1.42 6.44 -11.87
C ALA A 93 1.20 5.79 -13.24
N ILE A 94 1.14 6.56 -14.33
CA ILE A 94 0.91 6.04 -15.69
C ILE A 94 2.24 5.78 -16.39
N GLN A 95 3.09 6.81 -16.49
CA GLN A 95 4.25 6.82 -17.35
C GLN A 95 5.26 5.76 -16.96
N LYS A 96 5.66 4.99 -17.97
CA LYS A 96 6.76 4.04 -17.87
C LYS A 96 8.05 4.75 -17.47
N ASP A 97 8.64 4.30 -16.37
CA ASP A 97 9.97 4.69 -15.91
C ASP A 97 10.67 3.46 -15.32
N ASN A 98 11.99 3.38 -15.45
CA ASN A 98 12.78 2.33 -14.81
C ASN A 98 14.04 2.97 -14.23
N ARG A 99 14.13 2.99 -12.89
CA ARG A 99 15.25 3.58 -12.16
C ARG A 99 15.55 2.75 -10.94
N GLU A 100 16.85 2.59 -10.66
CA GLU A 100 17.33 2.01 -9.40
C GLU A 100 16.73 0.61 -9.08
N GLY A 101 16.48 -0.20 -10.12
CA GLY A 101 15.88 -1.53 -9.96
C GLY A 101 14.39 -1.51 -9.64
N ILE A 102 13.71 -0.39 -9.89
CA ILE A 102 12.26 -0.21 -9.76
C ILE A 102 11.67 0.06 -11.14
N ILE A 103 10.71 -0.78 -11.51
CA ILE A 103 9.85 -0.59 -12.67
C ILE A 103 8.63 0.20 -12.22
N SER A 104 8.38 1.35 -12.83
CA SER A 104 7.35 2.30 -12.43
C SER A 104 6.39 2.58 -13.57
N GLY A 105 5.15 2.94 -13.21
CA GLY A 105 4.11 3.32 -14.15
C GLY A 105 3.27 2.15 -14.64
N LEU A 106 1.97 2.37 -14.79
CA LEU A 106 1.02 1.41 -15.33
C LEU A 106 1.37 1.00 -16.77
N ASP A 107 2.03 1.87 -17.55
CA ASP A 107 2.51 1.58 -18.90
C ASP A 107 3.66 0.55 -18.94
N SER A 108 4.28 0.26 -17.79
CA SER A 108 5.41 -0.68 -17.71
C SER A 108 5.00 -2.15 -17.64
N PHE A 109 3.73 -2.45 -17.38
CA PHE A 109 3.26 -3.82 -17.18
C PHE A 109 2.11 -4.18 -18.12
N GLU A 110 1.96 -5.48 -18.37
CA GLU A 110 0.87 -6.02 -19.17
C GLU A 110 -0.49 -5.68 -18.52
N LYS A 111 -1.44 -5.22 -19.33
CA LYS A 111 -2.78 -4.85 -18.85
C LYS A 111 -3.52 -6.02 -18.17
N ASP A 112 -3.15 -7.26 -18.47
CA ASP A 112 -3.77 -8.44 -17.88
C ASP A 112 -3.58 -8.52 -16.36
N TYR A 113 -2.49 -7.97 -15.81
CA TYR A 113 -2.37 -7.80 -14.36
C TYR A 113 -3.55 -7.01 -13.80
N TYR A 114 -3.88 -5.88 -14.42
CA TYR A 114 -4.91 -5.00 -13.90
C TYR A 114 -6.31 -5.57 -14.09
N LYS A 115 -6.52 -6.52 -15.01
CA LYS A 115 -7.79 -7.24 -15.14
C LYS A 115 -7.97 -8.26 -14.02
N SER A 116 -6.87 -8.82 -13.53
CA SER A 116 -6.88 -9.76 -12.42
C SER A 116 -7.35 -9.09 -11.13
N LYS A 117 -8.00 -9.90 -10.29
CA LYS A 117 -8.15 -9.59 -8.87
C LYS A 117 -6.79 -9.57 -8.18
N PHE A 118 -6.69 -8.92 -7.04
CA PHE A 118 -5.46 -8.85 -6.25
C PHE A 118 -5.72 -9.11 -4.76
N VAL A 119 -4.68 -9.63 -4.13
CA VAL A 119 -4.56 -9.78 -2.67
C VAL A 119 -3.74 -8.62 -2.16
N VAL A 120 -4.23 -7.97 -1.10
CA VAL A 120 -3.46 -6.94 -0.39
C VAL A 120 -2.57 -7.61 0.65
N LEU A 121 -1.28 -7.30 0.61
CA LEU A 121 -0.28 -7.78 1.56
C LEU A 121 -0.12 -6.81 2.73
N THR A 122 0.03 -5.53 2.42
CA THR A 122 0.24 -4.48 3.43
C THR A 122 -0.44 -3.18 3.01
N ILE A 123 -0.83 -2.39 4.02
CA ILE A 123 -1.29 -1.01 3.88
C ILE A 123 -0.54 -0.20 4.91
N ASN A 124 0.40 0.64 4.47
CA ASN A 124 1.22 1.48 5.34
C ASN A 124 0.95 2.95 5.06
N GLY A 125 1.17 3.82 6.04
CA GLY A 125 1.21 5.27 5.78
C GLY A 125 2.42 5.61 4.90
N ASN A 126 2.22 6.47 3.91
CA ASN A 126 3.31 7.00 3.10
C ASN A 126 3.77 8.35 3.71
N ILE A 127 5.09 8.57 3.79
CA ILE A 127 5.67 9.80 4.37
C ILE A 127 5.24 11.08 3.64
N GLY A 128 4.95 10.97 2.35
CA GLY A 128 4.42 12.03 1.51
C GLY A 128 2.90 12.23 1.62
N GLY A 129 2.22 11.51 2.52
CA GLY A 129 0.76 11.46 2.66
C GLY A 129 0.12 10.29 1.91
N GLY A 130 -1.09 9.89 2.26
CA GLY A 130 -1.75 8.70 1.69
C GLY A 130 -1.28 7.38 2.27
N LYS A 131 -1.54 6.32 1.50
CA LYS A 131 -1.16 4.94 1.84
C LYS A 131 -0.32 4.31 0.73
N ASP A 132 0.70 3.58 1.14
CA ASP A 132 1.41 2.61 0.31
C ASP A 132 0.76 1.24 0.49
N ILE A 133 0.24 0.69 -0.61
CA ILE A 133 -0.45 -0.58 -0.66
C ILE A 133 0.42 -1.56 -1.43
N GLN A 134 0.77 -2.69 -0.80
CA GLN A 134 1.43 -3.79 -1.50
C GLN A 134 0.39 -4.82 -1.91
N ILE A 135 0.41 -5.23 -3.19
CA ILE A 135 -0.54 -6.20 -3.74
C ILE A 135 0.17 -7.28 -4.56
N ILE A 136 -0.50 -8.42 -4.72
CA ILE A 136 -0.17 -9.48 -5.69
C ILE A 136 -1.43 -9.79 -6.49
N PHE A 137 -1.32 -9.84 -7.81
CA PHE A 137 -2.44 -10.24 -8.67
C PHE A 137 -2.63 -11.76 -8.66
N GLN A 138 -3.86 -12.22 -8.55
CA GLN A 138 -4.21 -13.65 -8.40
C GLN A 138 -3.89 -14.49 -9.64
N GLU A 139 -4.13 -13.98 -10.85
CA GLU A 139 -3.91 -14.75 -12.08
C GLU A 139 -2.41 -14.87 -12.45
N LYS A 140 -1.61 -13.88 -12.04
CA LYS A 140 -0.16 -13.84 -12.26
C LYS A 140 0.55 -13.38 -10.98
N PRO A 141 0.65 -14.25 -9.96
CA PRO A 141 1.21 -13.89 -8.66
C PRO A 141 2.73 -13.95 -8.67
N ASP A 142 3.37 -13.38 -9.70
CA ASP A 142 4.82 -13.48 -9.93
C ASP A 142 5.63 -12.29 -9.38
N ARG A 143 4.94 -11.26 -8.89
CA ARG A 143 5.57 -10.05 -8.34
C ARG A 143 4.67 -9.30 -7.37
N ILE A 144 5.30 -8.49 -6.54
CA ILE A 144 4.64 -7.56 -5.63
C ILE A 144 4.59 -6.18 -6.27
N PHE A 145 3.39 -5.60 -6.33
CA PHE A 145 3.19 -4.23 -6.78
C PHE A 145 3.01 -3.30 -5.59
N TYR A 146 3.53 -2.09 -5.71
CA TYR A 146 3.49 -1.03 -4.72
C TYR A 146 2.67 0.11 -5.31
N ALA A 147 1.48 0.33 -4.77
CA ALA A 147 0.59 1.41 -5.18
C ALA A 147 0.57 2.50 -4.12
N TRP A 148 0.85 3.73 -4.52
CA TRP A 148 0.71 4.90 -3.66
C TRP A 148 -0.61 5.60 -3.94
N VAL A 149 -1.56 5.48 -3.02
CA VAL A 149 -2.87 6.16 -3.08
C VAL A 149 -2.85 7.34 -2.11
N TYR A 150 -2.86 8.55 -2.66
CA TYR A 150 -2.80 9.80 -1.92
C TYR A 150 -4.20 10.30 -1.55
N ASP A 151 -4.35 10.85 -0.34
CA ASP A 151 -5.54 11.59 0.08
C ASP A 151 -5.38 13.08 -0.22
N LEU A 152 -6.32 13.63 -1.00
CA LEU A 152 -6.37 15.04 -1.35
C LEU A 152 -7.11 15.83 -0.26
N ALA A 153 -6.86 17.13 -0.20
CA ALA A 153 -7.41 18.01 0.84
C ALA A 153 -8.96 18.10 0.82
N ASP A 154 -9.58 17.78 -0.31
CA ASP A 154 -11.04 17.72 -0.47
C ASP A 154 -11.64 16.36 -0.07
N GLY A 155 -10.83 15.44 0.44
CA GLY A 155 -11.25 14.10 0.84
C GLY A 155 -11.35 13.10 -0.31
N THR A 156 -10.97 13.50 -1.54
CA THR A 156 -10.84 12.57 -2.67
C THR A 156 -9.47 11.89 -2.67
N TYR A 157 -9.27 10.95 -3.58
CA TYR A 157 -8.03 10.18 -3.68
C TYR A 157 -7.38 10.34 -5.04
N GLU A 158 -6.07 10.09 -5.09
CA GLU A 158 -5.27 10.11 -6.31
C GLU A 158 -4.32 8.90 -6.33
N LEU A 159 -4.23 8.18 -7.45
CA LEU A 159 -3.19 7.16 -7.63
C LEU A 159 -1.92 7.89 -8.09
N ARG A 160 -0.94 8.03 -7.20
CA ARG A 160 0.29 8.80 -7.46
C ARG A 160 1.45 7.97 -7.96
N GLY A 161 1.53 6.70 -7.57
CA GLY A 161 2.59 5.81 -7.99
C GLY A 161 2.11 4.39 -8.12
N PHE A 162 2.68 3.67 -9.09
CA PHE A 162 2.42 2.26 -9.28
C PHE A 162 3.68 1.58 -9.76
N ASN A 163 4.29 0.78 -8.88
CA ASN A 163 5.66 0.31 -9.08
C ASN A 163 5.78 -1.19 -8.77
N SER A 164 6.86 -1.80 -9.22
CA SER A 164 7.32 -3.13 -8.81
C SER A 164 8.84 -3.10 -8.76
N LYS A 165 9.45 -3.94 -7.91
CA LYS A 165 10.87 -4.22 -8.06
C LYS A 165 11.10 -4.92 -9.40
N GLU A 166 12.25 -4.66 -10.01
CA GLU A 166 12.70 -5.33 -11.23
C GLU A 166 13.05 -6.79 -10.95
N HIS A 167 13.61 -7.04 -9.75
CA HIS A 167 14.01 -8.36 -9.30
C HIS A 167 13.44 -8.67 -7.92
N PHE A 168 13.04 -9.93 -7.74
CA PHE A 168 12.63 -10.50 -6.47
C PHE A 168 13.49 -11.71 -6.16
N ASP A 169 13.76 -11.92 -4.88
CA ASP A 169 14.32 -13.19 -4.41
C ASP A 169 13.24 -14.28 -4.56
N GLU A 170 13.52 -15.30 -5.35
CA GLU A 170 12.55 -16.35 -5.69
C GLU A 170 12.04 -17.09 -4.45
N LYS A 171 12.92 -17.30 -3.47
CA LYS A 171 12.56 -17.97 -2.22
C LYS A 171 11.59 -17.12 -1.40
N ALA A 172 11.89 -15.83 -1.21
CA ALA A 172 11.02 -14.90 -0.51
C ALA A 172 9.67 -14.74 -1.23
N MET A 173 9.67 -14.72 -2.56
CA MET A 173 8.44 -14.66 -3.35
C MET A 173 7.60 -15.92 -3.16
N LYS A 174 8.23 -17.10 -3.20
CA LYS A 174 7.54 -18.37 -2.93
C LYS A 174 6.96 -18.42 -1.51
N GLU A 175 7.73 -18.02 -0.50
CA GLU A 175 7.26 -17.96 0.89
C GLU A 175 6.06 -16.99 1.04
N THR A 176 6.10 -15.87 0.33
CA THR A 176 4.98 -14.92 0.30
C THR A 176 3.74 -15.54 -0.35
N ILE A 177 3.87 -16.19 -1.52
CA ILE A 177 2.76 -16.86 -2.20
C ILE A 177 2.18 -17.97 -1.31
N ASP A 178 3.03 -18.77 -0.68
CA ASP A 178 2.60 -19.86 0.20
C ASP A 178 1.83 -19.33 1.43
N TYR A 179 2.28 -18.21 2.00
CA TYR A 179 1.58 -17.55 3.11
C TYR A 179 0.23 -16.99 2.69
N TYR A 180 0.16 -16.31 1.54
CA TYR A 180 -1.08 -15.70 1.05
C TYR A 180 -1.97 -16.67 0.25
N LYS A 181 -1.58 -17.93 0.13
CA LYS A 181 -2.26 -18.96 -0.66
C LYS A 181 -3.77 -19.04 -0.39
N PRO A 182 -4.26 -19.00 0.86
CA PRO A 182 -5.69 -19.07 1.14
C PRO A 182 -6.47 -17.86 0.60
N TYR A 183 -5.81 -16.71 0.45
CA TYR A 183 -6.41 -15.48 -0.08
C TYR A 183 -6.21 -15.33 -1.60
N LEU A 184 -5.10 -15.83 -2.14
CA LEU A 184 -4.78 -15.78 -3.57
C LEU A 184 -5.74 -16.63 -4.41
N PHE A 185 -6.27 -17.70 -3.85
CA PHE A 185 -7.21 -18.58 -4.56
C PHE A 185 -8.67 -18.33 -4.19
N ASP A 186 -8.96 -17.36 -3.31
CA ASP A 186 -10.31 -16.91 -3.05
C ASP A 186 -10.79 -15.94 -4.13
N LYS A 187 -11.65 -16.45 -5.00
CA LYS A 187 -12.25 -15.68 -6.11
C LYS A 187 -13.49 -14.89 -5.70
N GLU A 188 -14.06 -15.09 -4.52
CA GLU A 188 -15.32 -14.44 -4.14
C GLU A 188 -15.05 -13.03 -3.60
N HIS A 189 -14.06 -12.87 -2.71
CA HIS A 189 -13.90 -11.63 -1.95
C HIS A 189 -12.80 -10.69 -2.45
N ALA A 190 -11.85 -11.18 -3.26
CA ALA A 190 -10.80 -10.34 -3.82
C ALA A 190 -11.34 -9.35 -4.87
N LEU A 191 -10.71 -8.17 -4.95
CA LEU A 191 -11.02 -7.07 -5.88
C LEU A 191 -10.08 -7.07 -7.09
#